data_AF-A0A441V914-F1
#
_entry.id   AF-A0A441V914-F1
#
_cell.length_a   1.000
_cell.length_b   1.000
_cell.length_c   1.000
_cell.angle_alpha   90.00
_cell.angle_beta   90.00
_cell.angle_gamma   90.00
#
_symmetry.space_group_name_H-M   'P 1'
#
loop_
_entity.id
_entity.type
_entity.pdbx_description
1 polymer ?
#
loop_
_entity_poly.entity_id
_entity_poly.type
_entity_poly.pdbx_seq_one_letter_code
_entity_poly.pdbx_strand_id
1 'polypeptide(L)' 'GGVTRAIVCDNLKAGVVKALWFEPTLNATFAAMAEHYDTTILPTRSRKPRDKAKVEGAVLIVERWILARLR' A
#
# COMPACT_ATOMS: atom_id res chain seq x y z
N GLY A 1 7.23 -7.82 20.71
CA GLY A 1 6.91 -6.83 19.66
C GLY A 1 6.18 -7.53 18.54
N GLY A 2 5.07 -6.98 18.07
CA GLY A 2 4.30 -7.55 16.95
C GLY A 2 4.54 -6.71 15.72
N VAL A 3 5.32 -7.22 14.77
CA VAL A 3 5.56 -6.57 13.49
C VAL A 3 4.72 -7.29 12.43
N THR A 4 4.12 -6.51 11.53
CA THR A 4 3.30 -7.06 10.44
C THR A 4 4.16 -7.78 9.42
N ARG A 5 3.96 -9.09 9.25
CA ARG A 5 4.73 -9.91 8.29
C ARG A 5 4.61 -9.47 6.82
N ALA A 6 3.50 -8.81 6.47
CA ALA A 6 3.27 -8.34 5.12
C ALA A 6 2.61 -6.96 5.12
N ILE A 7 3.14 -6.05 4.31
CA ILE A 7 2.59 -4.73 4.03
C ILE A 7 2.11 -4.72 2.59
N VAL A 8 0.81 -4.56 2.39
CA VAL A 8 0.23 -4.32 1.07
C VAL A 8 0.14 -2.81 0.87
N CYS A 9 0.90 -2.28 -0.08
CA CYS A 9 0.96 -0.85 -0.36
C CYS A 9 0.50 -0.54 -1.78
N ASP A 10 0.05 0.70 -2.01
CA ASP A 10 -0.19 1.17 -3.38
C ASP A 10 1.12 1.18 -4.18
N ASN A 11 1.03 1.22 -5.52
CA ASN A 11 2.19 1.34 -6.41
C ASN A 11 2.77 2.77 -6.39
N LEU A 12 3.19 3.22 -5.21
CA LEU A 12 3.64 4.58 -4.95
C LEU A 12 5.07 4.76 -5.48
N LYS A 13 5.29 5.77 -6.33
CA LYS A 13 6.61 6.03 -6.95
C LYS A 13 7.74 6.30 -5.95
N ALA A 14 7.40 6.75 -4.73
CA ALA A 14 8.40 7.04 -3.68
C ALA A 14 9.02 5.77 -3.06
N GLY A 15 8.32 4.63 -3.10
CA GLY A 15 8.74 3.37 -2.47
C GLY A 15 8.90 2.23 -3.48
N VAL A 16 8.19 2.29 -4.60
CA VAL A 16 8.20 1.29 -5.67
C VAL A 16 8.78 1.93 -6.93
N VAL A 17 10.01 1.55 -7.27
CA VAL A 17 10.71 2.02 -8.48
C VAL A 17 10.18 1.29 -9.71
N LYS A 18 9.92 -0.02 -9.58
CA LYS A 18 9.33 -0.84 -10.63
C LYS A 18 8.42 -1.89 -10.02
N ALA A 19 7.11 -1.78 -10.27
CA ALA A 19 6.16 -2.81 -9.91
C ALA A 19 6.29 -4.00 -10.87
N LEU A 20 7.09 -4.99 -10.49
CA LEU A 20 7.10 -6.32 -11.09
C LEU A 20 6.27 -7.25 -10.19
N TRP A 21 5.56 -8.20 -10.79
CA TRP A 21 4.62 -9.07 -10.08
C TRP A 21 5.29 -10.02 -9.08
N PHE A 22 6.51 -10.47 -9.38
CA PHE A 22 7.28 -11.37 -8.52
C PHE A 22 8.47 -10.71 -7.82
N GLU A 23 9.10 -9.71 -8.45
CA GLU A 23 10.29 -9.04 -7.91
C GLU A 23 10.16 -7.51 -7.99
N PRO A 24 9.26 -6.91 -7.19
CA PRO A 24 9.12 -5.46 -7.18
C PRO A 24 10.45 -4.81 -6.79
N THR A 25 10.95 -3.91 -7.64
CA THR A 25 12.12 -3.11 -7.31
C THR A 25 11.69 -2.00 -6.37
N LEU A 26 12.06 -2.14 -5.11
CA LEU A 26 11.81 -1.15 -4.07
C LEU A 26 12.94 -0.12 -4.02
N ASN A 27 12.63 1.06 -3.49
CA ASN A 27 13.65 2.04 -3.12
C ASN A 27 14.54 1.46 -2.00
N ALA A 28 15.83 1.77 -1.98
CA ALA A 28 16.80 1.29 -1.01
C ALA A 28 16.35 1.51 0.45
N THR A 29 15.78 2.68 0.75
CA THR A 29 15.26 2.99 2.09
C THR A 29 14.07 2.11 2.46
N PHE A 30 13.21 1.79 1.50
CA PHE A 30 12.00 1.01 1.71
C PHE A 30 12.32 -0.50 1.83
N ALA A 31 13.31 -0.97 1.09
CA ALA A 31 13.87 -2.32 1.23
C ALA A 31 14.58 -2.50 2.59
N ALA A 32 15.40 -1.53 3.01
CA ALA A 32 16.07 -1.57 4.32
C ALA A 32 15.08 -1.60 5.49
N MET A 33 13.96 -0.88 5.37
CA MET A 33 12.86 -0.95 6.33
C MET A 33 12.24 -2.35 6.36
N ALA A 34 11.93 -2.93 5.20
CA ALA A 34 11.39 -4.28 5.11
C ALA A 34 12.31 -5.32 5.75
N GLU A 35 13.62 -5.23 5.49
CA GLU A 35 14.62 -6.14 6.05
C GLU A 35 14.77 -5.98 7.56
N HIS A 36 14.83 -4.74 8.07
CA HIS A 36 14.94 -4.47 9.50
C HIS A 36 13.75 -5.02 10.31
N TYR A 37 12.56 -4.96 9.70
CA TYR A 37 11.31 -5.38 10.33
C TYR A 37 10.87 -6.80 9.95
N ASP A 38 11.70 -7.56 9.23
CA ASP A 38 11.37 -8.89 8.69
C ASP A 38 9.98 -8.92 8.03
N THR A 39 9.72 -7.91 7.21
CA THR A 39 8.40 -7.60 6.65
C THR A 39 8.45 -7.63 5.13
N THR A 40 7.52 -8.37 4.52
CA THR A 40 7.40 -8.42 3.06
C THR A 40 6.54 -7.27 2.54
N ILE A 41 7.05 -6.52 1.56
CA ILE A 41 6.29 -5.46 0.89
C ILE A 41 5.69 -5.99 -0.40
N LEU A 42 4.36 -5.90 -0.51
CA LEU A 42 3.56 -6.37 -1.64
C LEU A 42 2.87 -5.18 -2.32
N PRO A 43 3.48 -4.58 -3.35
CA PRO A 43 2.86 -3.49 -4.07
C PRO A 43 1.68 -3.97 -4.93
N THR A 44 0.57 -3.24 -4.88
CA THR A 44 -0.62 -3.56 -5.68
C THR A 44 -0.40 -3.31 -7.18
N ARG A 45 -1.14 -4.02 -8.03
CA ARG A 45 -1.05 -3.82 -9.48
C ARG A 45 -1.58 -2.45 -9.88
N SER A 46 -0.94 -1.83 -10.87
CA SER A 46 -1.41 -0.57 -11.44
C SER A 46 -2.84 -0.71 -11.95
N ARG A 47 -3.71 0.26 -11.59
CA ARG A 47 -5.13 0.32 -11.98
C ARG A 47 -5.96 -0.90 -11.56
N LYS A 48 -5.58 -1.58 -10.48
CA LYS A 48 -6.36 -2.70 -9.90
C LYS A 48 -6.79 -2.37 -8.46
N PRO A 49 -7.87 -1.57 -8.28
CA PRO A 49 -8.31 -1.11 -6.96
C PRO A 49 -8.74 -2.23 -6.01
N ARG A 50 -9.08 -3.42 -6.53
CA ARG A 50 -9.44 -4.59 -5.73
C ARG A 50 -8.28 -5.14 -4.88
N ASP A 51 -7.04 -4.89 -5.28
CA ASP A 51 -5.85 -5.37 -4.55
C ASP A 51 -5.66 -4.63 -3.21
N LYS A 52 -6.30 -3.45 -3.04
CA LYS A 52 -6.36 -2.65 -1.81
C LYS A 52 -7.80 -2.34 -1.38
N ALA A 53 -8.72 -3.28 -1.60
CA ALA A 53 -10.16 -3.07 -1.40
C ALA A 53 -10.54 -2.55 0.00
N LYS A 54 -9.83 -2.98 1.06
CA LYS A 54 -10.08 -2.52 2.44
C LYS A 54 -9.80 -1.02 2.61
N VAL A 55 -8.72 -0.53 2.01
CA VAL A 55 -8.32 0.89 2.08
C VAL A 55 -9.31 1.74 1.29
N GLU A 56 -9.60 1.36 0.05
CA GLU A 56 -10.55 2.07 -0.82
C GLU A 56 -11.95 2.15 -0.20
N GLY A 57 -12.41 1.06 0.43
CA GLY A 57 -13.67 1.05 1.15
C GLY A 57 -13.70 2.02 2.33
N ALA A 58 -12.61 2.10 3.10
CA ALA A 58 -12.50 3.03 4.22
C ALA A 58 -12.48 4.49 3.74
N VAL A 59 -11.73 4.80 2.67
CA VAL A 59 -11.70 6.14 2.07
C VAL A 59 -13.10 6.56 1.62
N LEU A 60 -13.81 5.69 0.89
CA LEU A 60 -15.17 5.96 0.41
C LEU A 60 -16.16 6.21 1.55
N ILE A 61 -16.03 5.49 2.67
CA ILE A 61 -16.84 5.74 3.87
C ILE A 61 -16.56 7.16 4.39
N VAL A 62 -15.30 7.52 4.58
CA VAL A 62 -14.89 8.84 5.08
C VAL A 62 -15.36 9.96 4.15
N GLU A 63 -15.18 9.81 2.83
CA GLU A 63 -15.65 10.77 1.83
C GLU A 63 -17.16 11.00 1.93
N ARG A 64 -17.95 9.93 2.05
CA ARG A 64 -19.40 10.04 2.24
C ARG A 64 -19.77 10.80 3.51
N TRP A 65 -19.08 10.55 4.62
CA TRP A 65 -19.32 11.26 5.88
C TRP A 65 -18.99 12.74 5.82
N ILE A 66 -17.94 13.11 5.07
CA ILE A 66 -17.54 14.51 4.88
C ILE A 66 -18.55 15.20 3.94
N LEU A 67 -18.81 14.63 2.77
CA LEU A 67 -19.74 15.20 1.78
C LEU A 67 -21.18 15.29 2.31
N ALA A 68 -21.63 14.35 3.14
CA ALA A 68 -22.94 14.41 3.77
C ALA A 68 -23.09 15.55 4.79
N ARG A 69 -21.98 16.03 5.38
CA ARG A 69 -21.97 17.18 6.31
C ARG A 69 -21.79 18.53 5.61
N LEU A 70 -21.26 18.52 4.39
CA LEU A 70 -21.08 19.72 3.56
C LEU A 70 -22.28 20.01 2.65
N ARG A 71 -23.29 19.13 2.66
CA ARG A 71 -24.61 19.32 2.03
C ARG A 71 -25.62 19.72 3.08
#